data_AF-A0A848U1T6-F1
#
_entry.id   AF-A0A848U1T6-F1
#
_cell.length_a   1.000
_cell.length_b   1.000
_cell.length_c   1.000
_cell.angle_alpha   90.00
_cell.angle_beta   90.00
_cell.angle_gamma   90.00
#
_symmetry.space_group_name_H-M   'P 1'
#
loop_
_entity.id
_entity.type
_entity.pdbx_description
1 polymer ?
#
loop_
_entity_poly.entity_id
_entity_poly.type
_entity_poly.pdbx_seq_one_letter_code
_entity_poly.pdbx_strand_id
1 'polypeptide(L)' 'MNSRALQLKAFDRLLTTMDELRAQCPWDKKQTMQTLRHLTIEETYELGDAILDDNLVEVKNELGD' A
#
# COMPACT_ATOMS: atom_id res chain seq x y z
N MET A 1 -17.94 -2.18 13.96
CA MET A 1 -16.98 -3.31 13.80
C MET A 1 -17.07 -3.81 12.37
N ASN A 2 -15.98 -3.73 11.59
CA ASN A 2 -15.93 -4.36 10.28
C ASN A 2 -15.97 -5.88 10.49
N SER A 3 -16.91 -6.57 9.84
CA SER A 3 -16.90 -8.03 9.85
C SER A 3 -15.68 -8.53 9.07
N ARG A 4 -15.15 -9.70 9.45
CA ARG A 4 -14.06 -10.34 8.71
C ARG A 4 -14.39 -10.52 7.23
N ALA A 5 -15.66 -10.81 6.92
CA ALA A 5 -16.15 -10.92 5.55
C ALA A 5 -15.99 -9.61 4.75
N LEU A 6 -16.29 -8.45 5.35
CA LEU A 6 -16.10 -7.15 4.70
C LEU A 6 -14.62 -6.83 4.45
N GLN A 7 -13.74 -7.15 5.40
CA GLN A 7 -12.30 -6.98 5.24
C GLN A 7 -11.73 -7.83 4.12
N LEU A 8 -12.13 -9.11 4.04
CA LEU A 8 -11.70 -10.00 2.96
C LEU A 8 -12.16 -9.49 1.59
N LYS A 9 -13.39 -8.96 1.49
CA LYS A 9 -13.89 -8.35 0.25
C LYS A 9 -13.11 -7.07 -0.14
N ALA A 10 -12.68 -6.27 0.83
CA ALA A 10 -11.85 -5.11 0.56
C ALA A 10 -10.44 -5.51 0.08
N PHE A 11 -9.86 -6.54 0.69
CA PHE A 11 -8.54 -7.05 0.31
C PHE A 11 -8.57 -7.73 -1.07
N ASP A 12 -9.64 -8.46 -1.39
CA ASP A 12 -9.88 -9.02 -2.72
C ASP A 12 -9.90 -7.93 -3.81
N ARG A 13 -10.56 -6.80 -3.53
CA ARG A 13 -10.51 -5.63 -4.42
C ARG A 13 -9.10 -5.06 -4.58
N LEU A 14 -8.32 -4.96 -3.51
CA LEU A 14 -6.94 -4.49 -3.58
C LEU A 14 -6.09 -5.39 -4.49
N LEU A 15 -6.17 -6.71 -4.30
CA LEU A 15 -5.45 -7.68 -5.15
C LEU A 15 -5.88 -7.58 -6.62
N THR A 16 -7.18 -7.45 -6.88
CA THR A 16 -7.71 -7.28 -8.23
C THR A 16 -7.16 -6.01 -8.90
N THR A 17 -7.16 -4.88 -8.18
CA THR A 17 -6.59 -3.61 -8.68
C THR A 17 -5.09 -3.77 -8.96
N MET A 18 -4.33 -4.41 -8.07
CA MET A 18 -2.90 -4.64 -8.27
C MET A 18 -2.61 -5.47 -9.52
N ASP A 19 -3.40 -6.54 -9.76
CA ASP A 19 -3.28 -7.34 -10.98
C ASP A 19 -3.58 -6.52 -12.24
N GLU A 20 -4.64 -5.70 -12.21
CA GLU A 20 -5.01 -4.82 -13.33
C GLU A 20 -3.91 -3.79 -13.62
N LEU A 21 -3.38 -3.12 -12.61
CA LEU A 21 -2.31 -2.13 -12.77
C LEU A 21 -1.06 -2.77 -13.34
N ARG A 22 -0.59 -3.88 -12.77
CA ARG A 22 0.58 -4.60 -13.27
C ARG A 22 0.38 -5.18 -14.67
N ALA A 23 -0.86 -5.45 -15.07
CA ALA A 23 -1.21 -5.95 -16.40
C ALA A 23 -1.52 -4.87 -17.44
N GLN A 24 -1.87 -3.64 -17.04
CA GLN A 24 -2.34 -2.59 -17.96
C GLN A 24 -1.52 -1.30 -17.88
N CYS A 25 -1.11 -0.85 -16.70
CA CYS A 25 -0.39 0.41 -16.51
C CYS A 25 1.08 0.33 -16.98
N PRO A 26 1.53 1.21 -17.89
CA PRO A 26 2.91 1.19 -18.39
C PRO A 26 3.99 1.42 -17.33
N TRP A 27 3.68 2.16 -16.26
CA TRP A 27 4.62 2.40 -15.17
C TRP A 27 4.76 1.15 -14.28
N ASP A 28 3.63 0.59 -13.82
CA ASP A 28 3.61 -0.60 -12.96
C ASP A 28 4.24 -1.82 -13.64
N LYS A 29 3.97 -2.01 -14.94
CA LYS A 29 4.56 -3.08 -15.76
C LYS A 29 6.09 -3.10 -15.74
N LYS A 30 6.71 -1.93 -15.64
CA LYS A 30 8.17 -1.78 -15.72
C LYS A 30 8.83 -1.96 -14.36
N GLN A 31 8.06 -2.02 -13.28
CA GLN A 31 8.60 -2.12 -11.93
C GLN A 31 9.22 -3.48 -11.66
N THR A 32 10.33 -3.46 -10.94
CA THR A 32 11.04 -4.64 -10.42
C THR A 32 11.25 -4.46 -8.92
N MET A 33 11.69 -5.50 -8.23
CA MET A 33 12.05 -5.37 -6.81
C MET A 33 13.14 -4.31 -6.58
N GLN A 34 14.04 -4.12 -7.55
CA GLN A 34 15.10 -3.13 -7.48
C GLN A 34 14.57 -1.71 -7.64
N THR A 35 13.61 -1.48 -8.54
CA THR A 35 13.03 -0.14 -8.71
C THR A 35 12.11 0.21 -7.55
N LEU A 36 11.34 -0.75 -7.02
CA LEU A 36 10.45 -0.51 -5.88
C LEU A 36 11.18 -0.36 -4.54
N ARG A 37 12.39 -0.91 -4.38
CA ARG A 37 13.12 -0.92 -3.10
C ARG A 37 13.22 0.46 -2.44
N HIS A 38 13.52 1.51 -3.19
CA HIS A 38 13.70 2.84 -2.60
C HIS A 38 12.37 3.41 -2.09
N LEU A 39 11.28 3.24 -2.87
CA LEU A 39 9.93 3.61 -2.46
C LEU A 39 9.53 2.86 -1.20
N THR A 40 9.71 1.53 -1.15
CA THR A 40 9.41 0.75 0.07
C THR A 40 10.17 1.24 1.32
N ILE A 41 11.40 1.71 1.15
CA ILE A 41 12.16 2.29 2.27
C ILE A 41 11.57 3.64 2.67
N GLU A 42 11.25 4.49 1.71
CA GLU A 42 10.60 5.81 1.90
C GLU A 42 9.31 5.68 2.71
N GLU A 43 8.35 4.86 2.26
CA GLU A 43 7.07 4.63 2.96
C GLU A 43 7.29 4.07 4.38
N THR A 44 8.35 3.28 4.60
CA THR A 44 8.67 2.75 5.94
C THR A 44 9.15 3.87 6.88
N TYR A 45 9.87 4.85 6.35
CA TYR A 45 10.26 6.03 7.11
C TYR A 45 9.06 6.93 7.37
N GLU A 46 8.21 7.17 6.38
CA GLU A 46 6.98 7.98 6.53
C GLU A 46 6.02 7.37 7.55
N LEU A 47 5.82 6.05 7.52
CA LEU A 47 5.11 5.32 8.56
C LEU A 47 5.75 5.51 9.95
N GLY A 48 7.09 5.46 10.02
CA GLY A 48 7.83 5.68 11.25
C GLY A 48 7.61 7.08 11.83
N ASP A 49 7.67 8.09 10.98
CA ASP A 49 7.45 9.49 11.35
C ASP A 49 6.01 9.72 11.80
N ALA A 50 5.03 9.16 11.09
CA ALA A 50 3.62 9.22 11.48
C ALA A 50 3.36 8.59 12.86
N ILE A 51 4.08 7.52 13.21
CA ILE A 51 4.04 6.90 14.55
C ILE A 51 4.68 7.83 15.60
N LEU A 52 5.83 8.42 15.30
CA LEU A 52 6.52 9.33 16.23
C LEU A 52 5.72 10.60 16.51
N ASP A 53 4.94 11.06 15.53
CA ASP A 53 4.06 12.22 15.62
C ASP A 53 2.68 11.93 16.25
N ASP A 54 2.44 10.69 16.71
CA ASP A 54 1.15 10.21 17.21
C ASP A 54 -0.02 10.46 16.22
N ASN A 55 0.27 10.54 14.92
CA ASN A 55 -0.70 10.84 13.87
C ASN A 55 -1.37 9.57 13.35
N LEU A 56 -2.38 9.09 14.06
CA LEU A 56 -3.10 7.86 13.70
C LEU A 56 -3.83 7.91 12.35
N VAL A 57 -4.13 9.11 11.84
CA VAL A 57 -4.70 9.25 10.50
C VAL A 57 -3.65 8.93 9.46
N GLU A 58 -2.44 9.46 9.63
CA GLU A 58 -1.35 9.22 8.70
C GLU A 58 -0.83 7.80 8.80
N VAL A 59 -0.70 7.22 10.00
CA VAL A 59 -0.38 5.79 10.16
C VAL A 59 -1.32 4.90 9.34
N LYS A 60 -2.61 5.26 9.22
CA LYS A 60 -3.56 4.51 8.41
C LYS A 60 -3.34 4.71 6.91
N ASN A 61 -2.90 5.90 6.48
CA ASN A 61 -2.60 6.22 5.09
C ASN A 61 -1.33 5.47 4.65
N GLU A 62 -0.23 5.60 5.40
CA GLU A 62 1.06 4.96 5.10
C GLU A 62 0.99 3.42 5.12
N LEU A 63 0.10 2.83 5.92
CA LEU A 63 -0.17 1.38 5.87
C LEU A 63 -0.95 0.94 4.63
N GLY A 64 -1.54 1.88 3.90
CA GLY A 64 -2.35 1.67 2.71
C GLY A 64 -1.64 1.96 1.40
N ASP A 65 -0.52 2.68 1.43
CA ASP A 65 0.38 2.91 0.30
C ASP A 65 1.14 1.62 -0.11
#